data_AF-A0A2V5W538-F1
#
_entry.id   AF-A0A2V5W538-F1
#
_cell.length_a   1.000
_cell.length_b   1.000
_cell.length_c   1.000
_cell.angle_alpha   90.00
_cell.angle_beta   90.00
_cell.angle_gamma   90.00
#
_symmetry.space_group_name_H-M   'P 1'
#
loop_
_entity.id
_entity.type
_entity.pdbx_description
1 polymer ?
#
loop_
_entity_poly.entity_id
_entity_poly.type
_entity_poly.pdbx_seq_one_letter_code
_entity_poly.pdbx_strand_id
1 'polypeptide(L)'
;MNSAELVQAGRLEEGLSALQTEIRSKPQDTRLRIFLFQLNCVLGRLDKALTQLQVIAGLNADTMLLAQIFRPVIACELLRREVFAGKRTPIIFGEPMEWLGLLMRANELVASGEFAAAAESRDKAFEAAPASPGELDGEPFEWIADADSRLGPVLEAIIEGKYYWVPFCRIRKIETEKPSDMRDLVWLPAQFTWTNGGAVCGHIPTRYPGTEASADGPSRLARKTEWQQEAGETYLGLGQRVLATDAGEHPLLGCRSIGLTQTA
;
A
#
# COMPACT_ATOMS: atom_id res chain seq x y z
N MET A 1 -7.34 -23.19 19.62
CA MET A 1 -7.72 -22.16 18.63
C MET A 1 -7.31 -22.68 17.27
N ASN A 2 -8.17 -22.53 16.26
CA ASN A 2 -7.79 -22.83 14.87
C ASN A 2 -6.92 -21.69 14.29
N SER A 3 -6.39 -21.89 13.09
CA SER A 3 -5.53 -20.91 12.42
C SER A 3 -6.17 -19.52 12.27
N ALA A 4 -7.46 -19.46 11.92
CA ALA A 4 -8.20 -18.22 11.72
C ALA A 4 -8.39 -17.43 13.03
N GLU A 5 -8.74 -18.11 14.12
CA GLU A 5 -8.87 -17.50 15.45
C GLU A 5 -7.55 -16.90 15.95
N LEU A 6 -6.43 -17.59 15.73
CA LEU A 6 -5.09 -17.10 16.08
C LEU A 6 -4.72 -15.85 15.28
N VAL A 7 -4.96 -15.86 13.96
CA VAL A 7 -4.71 -14.69 13.11
C VAL A 7 -5.61 -13.53 13.51
N GLN A 8 -6.89 -13.79 13.80
CA GLN A 8 -7.82 -12.75 14.24
C GLN A 8 -7.39 -12.12 15.57
N ALA A 9 -6.79 -12.89 16.47
CA ALA A 9 -6.18 -12.41 17.71
C ALA A 9 -4.81 -11.71 17.51
N GLY A 10 -4.32 -11.56 16.28
CA GLY A 10 -3.02 -10.94 15.98
C GLY A 10 -1.81 -11.87 16.15
N ARG A 11 -2.01 -13.15 16.46
CA ARG A 11 -0.95 -14.15 16.66
C ARG A 11 -0.55 -14.80 15.33
N LEU A 12 0.02 -14.02 14.43
CA LEU A 12 0.21 -14.39 13.02
C LEU A 12 1.13 -15.60 12.80
N GLU A 13 2.23 -15.69 13.53
CA GLU A 13 3.18 -16.82 13.39
C GLU A 13 2.59 -18.13 13.89
N GLU A 14 1.87 -18.08 15.01
CA GLU A 14 1.15 -19.24 15.55
C GLU A 14 0.00 -19.66 14.63
N GLY A 15 -0.74 -18.68 14.10
CA GLY A 15 -1.76 -18.91 13.09
C GLY A 15 -1.20 -19.57 11.83
N LEU A 16 -0.01 -19.18 11.38
CA LEU A 16 0.67 -19.83 10.26
C LEU A 16 1.04 -21.28 10.57
N SER A 17 1.61 -21.55 11.75
CA SER A 17 1.97 -22.92 12.17
C SER A 17 0.73 -23.83 12.24
N ALA A 18 -0.36 -23.31 12.82
CA ALA A 18 -1.64 -24.00 12.87
C ALA A 18 -2.19 -24.27 11.45
N LEU A 19 -2.17 -23.26 10.57
CA LEU A 19 -2.64 -23.38 9.19
C LEU A 19 -1.86 -24.44 8.39
N GLN A 20 -0.54 -24.49 8.56
CA GLN A 20 0.29 -25.50 7.92
C GLN A 20 -0.07 -26.92 8.40
N THR A 21 -0.42 -27.07 9.68
CA THR A 21 -0.89 -28.35 10.24
C THR A 21 -2.25 -28.74 9.67
N GLU A 22 -3.19 -27.79 9.58
CA GLU A 22 -4.52 -27.99 8.98
C GLU A 22 -4.41 -28.43 7.51
N ILE A 23 -3.51 -27.83 6.74
CA ILE A 23 -3.25 -28.21 5.33
C ILE A 23 -2.66 -29.61 5.22
N ARG A 24 -1.77 -30.03 6.12
CA ARG A 24 -1.24 -31.41 6.12
C ARG A 24 -2.35 -32.43 6.33
N SER A 25 -3.33 -32.12 7.17
CA SER A 25 -4.50 -32.97 7.38
C SER A 25 -5.51 -32.92 6.24
N LYS A 26 -5.59 -31.79 5.50
CA LYS A 26 -6.54 -31.57 4.41
C LYS A 26 -5.87 -30.95 3.17
N PRO A 27 -4.97 -31.68 2.48
CA PRO A 27 -4.13 -31.10 1.43
C PRO A 27 -4.90 -30.65 0.18
N GLN A 28 -6.12 -31.15 -0.04
CA GLN A 28 -6.96 -30.77 -1.17
C GLN A 28 -7.89 -29.60 -0.86
N ASP A 29 -7.87 -29.05 0.36
CA ASP A 29 -8.71 -27.90 0.71
C ASP A 29 -8.15 -26.60 0.13
N THR A 30 -8.75 -26.16 -0.97
CA THR A 30 -8.39 -24.92 -1.67
C THR A 30 -8.49 -23.68 -0.77
N ARG A 31 -9.43 -23.64 0.17
CA ARG A 31 -9.63 -22.46 1.04
C ARG A 31 -8.44 -22.28 1.99
N LEU A 32 -7.93 -23.38 2.55
CA LEU A 32 -6.74 -23.33 3.39
C LEU A 32 -5.49 -22.87 2.61
N ARG A 33 -5.37 -23.27 1.34
CA ARG A 33 -4.26 -22.83 0.48
C ARG A 33 -4.34 -21.36 0.10
N ILE A 34 -5.54 -20.85 -0.21
CA ILE A 34 -5.78 -19.42 -0.41
C ILE A 34 -5.44 -18.64 0.86
N PHE A 35 -5.89 -19.12 2.03
CA PHE A 35 -5.56 -18.50 3.31
C PHE A 35 -4.05 -18.49 3.55
N LEU A 36 -3.34 -19.58 3.22
CA LEU A 36 -1.88 -19.64 3.36
C LEU A 36 -1.18 -18.62 2.46
N PHE A 37 -1.63 -18.45 1.22
CA PHE A 37 -1.16 -17.39 0.33
C PHE A 37 -1.35 -16.01 0.98
N GLN A 38 -2.56 -15.68 1.40
CA GLN A 38 -2.89 -14.36 1.97
C GLN A 38 -2.09 -14.09 3.25
N LEU A 39 -1.97 -15.07 4.14
CA LEU A 39 -1.21 -14.93 5.38
C LEU A 39 0.30 -14.73 5.13
N ASN A 40 0.87 -15.38 4.11
CA ASN A 40 2.26 -15.12 3.71
C ASN A 40 2.43 -13.68 3.18
N CYS A 41 1.44 -13.11 2.48
CA CYS A 41 1.47 -11.71 2.07
C CYS A 41 1.45 -10.76 3.28
N VAL A 42 0.57 -11.00 4.26
CA VAL A 42 0.51 -10.22 5.51
C VAL A 42 1.84 -10.28 6.27
N LEU A 43 2.44 -11.46 6.36
CA LEU A 43 3.74 -11.71 6.99
C LEU A 43 4.93 -11.20 6.15
N GLY A 44 4.71 -10.66 4.95
CA GLY A 44 5.77 -10.19 4.06
C GLY A 44 6.67 -11.29 3.49
N ARG A 45 6.24 -12.56 3.55
CA ARG A 45 6.95 -13.75 3.03
C ARG A 45 6.60 -13.95 1.56
N LEU A 46 6.99 -13.00 0.73
CA LEU A 46 6.54 -12.87 -0.65
C LEU A 46 6.94 -14.05 -1.55
N ASP A 47 8.14 -14.62 -1.38
CA ASP A 47 8.56 -15.83 -2.13
C ASP A 47 7.67 -17.04 -1.82
N LYS A 48 7.29 -17.19 -0.55
CA LYS A 48 6.36 -18.24 -0.12
C LYS A 48 4.96 -17.99 -0.66
N ALA A 49 4.51 -16.73 -0.69
CA ALA A 49 3.22 -16.37 -1.28
C ALA A 49 3.19 -16.68 -2.79
N LEU A 50 4.24 -16.34 -3.55
CA LEU A 50 4.38 -16.68 -4.97
C LEU A 50 4.35 -18.20 -5.20
N THR A 51 5.08 -18.96 -4.37
CA THR A 51 5.06 -20.43 -4.42
C THR A 51 3.64 -20.97 -4.22
N GLN A 52 2.89 -20.44 -3.25
CA GLN A 52 1.50 -20.86 -3.04
C GLN A 52 0.58 -20.47 -4.20
N LEU A 53 0.75 -19.29 -4.80
CA LEU A 53 0.01 -18.90 -6.01
C LEU A 53 0.28 -19.87 -7.16
N GLN A 54 1.52 -20.35 -7.32
CA GLN A 54 1.83 -21.36 -8.33
C GLN A 54 1.12 -22.69 -8.06
N VAL A 55 1.05 -23.13 -6.81
CA VAL A 55 0.36 -24.36 -6.42
C VAL A 55 -1.14 -24.26 -6.65
N ILE A 56 -1.78 -23.14 -6.27
CA ILE A 56 -3.24 -23.01 -6.40
C ILE A 56 -3.69 -22.68 -7.82
N ALA A 57 -2.84 -22.11 -8.68
CA ALA A 57 -3.21 -21.72 -10.04
C ALA A 57 -3.78 -22.86 -10.90
N GLY A 58 -3.43 -24.12 -10.59
CA GLY A 58 -3.91 -25.29 -11.32
C GLY A 58 -5.19 -25.93 -10.75
N LEU A 59 -5.78 -25.39 -9.69
CA LEU A 59 -6.90 -26.04 -9.00
C LEU A 59 -8.25 -25.76 -9.68
N ASN A 60 -8.51 -24.53 -10.09
CA ASN A 60 -9.72 -24.12 -10.82
C ASN A 60 -9.53 -22.76 -11.51
N ALA A 61 -10.53 -22.32 -12.28
CA ALA A 61 -10.49 -21.05 -13.02
C ALA A 61 -10.32 -19.82 -12.09
N ASP A 62 -11.01 -19.79 -10.96
CA ASP A 62 -10.96 -18.66 -10.01
C ASP A 62 -9.55 -18.49 -9.40
N THR A 63 -8.93 -19.60 -9.02
CA THR A 63 -7.56 -19.61 -8.48
C THR A 63 -6.50 -19.34 -9.55
N MET A 64 -6.75 -19.71 -10.80
CA MET A 64 -5.93 -19.31 -11.94
C MET A 64 -5.94 -17.79 -12.14
N LEU A 65 -7.14 -17.18 -12.13
CA LEU A 65 -7.30 -15.73 -12.24
C LEU A 65 -6.66 -15.00 -11.05
N LEU A 66 -6.87 -15.50 -9.83
CA LEU A 66 -6.21 -14.98 -8.62
C LEU A 66 -4.68 -14.96 -8.78
N ALA A 67 -4.09 -16.05 -9.28
CA ALA A 67 -2.65 -16.13 -9.49
C ALA A 67 -2.17 -15.19 -10.60
N GLN A 68 -2.93 -15.00 -11.67
CA GLN A 68 -2.61 -14.04 -12.73
C GLN A 68 -2.60 -12.60 -12.22
N ILE A 69 -3.55 -12.23 -11.35
CA ILE A 69 -3.64 -10.89 -10.76
C ILE A 69 -2.52 -10.65 -9.74
N PHE A 70 -2.31 -11.58 -8.80
CA PHE A 70 -1.46 -11.30 -7.64
C PHE A 70 0.04 -11.59 -7.83
N ARG A 71 0.45 -12.36 -8.84
CA ARG A 71 1.88 -12.50 -9.18
C ARG A 71 2.54 -11.14 -9.49
N PRO A 72 2.01 -10.31 -10.41
CA PRO A 72 2.61 -9.01 -10.67
C PRO A 72 2.44 -8.03 -9.51
N VAL A 73 1.36 -8.11 -8.72
CA VAL A 73 1.19 -7.31 -7.49
C VAL A 73 2.30 -7.61 -6.48
N ILE A 74 2.63 -8.89 -6.25
CA ILE A 74 3.75 -9.26 -5.37
C ILE A 74 5.09 -8.78 -5.94
N ALA A 75 5.30 -8.88 -7.25
CA ALA A 75 6.52 -8.36 -7.87
C ALA A 75 6.66 -6.83 -7.65
N CYS A 76 5.55 -6.10 -7.73
CA CYS A 76 5.52 -4.67 -7.41
C CYS A 76 5.83 -4.39 -5.93
N GLU A 77 5.37 -5.23 -5.01
CA GLU A 77 5.71 -5.11 -3.58
C GLU A 77 7.22 -5.27 -3.33
N LEU A 78 7.88 -6.20 -4.03
CA LEU A 78 9.33 -6.36 -3.97
C LEU A 78 10.05 -5.12 -4.51
N LEU A 79 9.59 -4.57 -5.65
CA LEU A 79 10.14 -3.32 -6.20
C LEU A 79 9.94 -2.15 -5.24
N ARG A 80 8.75 -2.04 -4.65
CA ARG A 80 8.41 -1.01 -3.66
C ARG A 80 9.36 -1.01 -2.46
N ARG A 81 9.73 -2.19 -1.95
CA ARG A 81 10.77 -2.29 -0.90
C ARG A 81 12.11 -1.71 -1.34
N GLU A 82 12.53 -1.98 -2.58
CA GLU A 82 13.78 -1.47 -3.13
C GLU A 82 13.73 0.04 -3.40
N VAL A 83 12.55 0.59 -3.73
CA VAL A 83 12.33 2.03 -3.88
C VAL A 83 12.55 2.75 -2.55
N PHE A 84 11.87 2.32 -1.49
CA PHE A 84 12.03 2.93 -0.16
C PHE A 84 13.37 2.62 0.51
N ALA A 85 14.14 1.65 -0.01
CA ALA A 85 15.53 1.41 0.36
C ALA A 85 16.52 2.24 -0.47
N GLY A 86 16.06 3.13 -1.36
CA GLY A 86 16.91 4.00 -2.19
C GLY A 86 17.67 3.28 -3.32
N LYS A 87 17.30 2.05 -3.67
CA LYS A 87 18.02 1.22 -4.67
C LYS A 87 17.38 1.27 -6.07
N ARG A 88 16.14 1.74 -6.14
CA ARG A 88 15.32 1.85 -7.36
C ARG A 88 14.49 3.12 -7.31
N THR A 89 14.09 3.60 -8.47
CA THR A 89 13.17 4.72 -8.61
C THR A 89 11.78 4.21 -8.98
N PRO A 90 10.69 4.78 -8.42
CA PRO A 90 9.33 4.44 -8.82
C PRO A 90 9.04 4.95 -10.23
N ILE A 91 8.04 4.38 -10.90
CA ILE A 91 7.51 4.97 -12.13
C ILE A 91 6.56 6.10 -11.72
N ILE A 92 6.77 7.29 -12.25
CA ILE A 92 5.82 8.39 -12.06
C ILE A 92 4.67 8.22 -13.06
N PHE A 93 3.44 8.29 -12.57
CA PHE A 93 2.27 8.25 -13.45
C PHE A 93 2.07 9.60 -14.13
N GLY A 94 2.26 9.67 -15.45
CA GLY A 94 2.14 10.89 -16.27
C GLY A 94 3.48 11.61 -16.49
N GLU A 95 3.44 12.84 -17.00
CA GLU A 95 4.66 13.60 -17.35
C GLU A 95 5.56 13.91 -16.15
N PRO A 96 6.87 14.15 -16.33
CA PRO A 96 7.72 14.62 -15.24
C PRO A 96 7.24 15.95 -14.66
N MET A 97 7.25 16.09 -13.33
CA MET A 97 7.07 17.37 -12.63
C MET A 97 8.29 17.56 -11.72
N GLU A 98 8.86 18.76 -11.73
CA GLU A 98 10.14 19.04 -11.06
C GLU A 98 10.13 18.66 -9.58
N TRP A 99 9.04 18.99 -8.87
CA TRP A 99 8.88 18.69 -7.45
C TRP A 99 8.94 17.20 -7.12
N LEU A 100 8.55 16.31 -8.05
CA LEU A 100 8.68 14.86 -7.85
C LEU A 100 10.13 14.41 -7.84
N GLY A 101 11.01 15.07 -8.61
CA GLY A 101 12.45 14.80 -8.55
C GLY A 101 13.04 15.15 -7.18
N LEU A 102 12.61 16.28 -6.60
CA LEU A 102 13.00 16.69 -5.24
C LEU A 102 12.49 15.72 -4.17
N LEU A 103 11.25 15.22 -4.32
CA LEU A 103 10.69 14.23 -3.40
C LEU A 103 11.41 12.87 -3.51
N MET A 104 11.71 12.42 -4.72
CA MET A 104 12.51 11.21 -4.95
C MET A 104 13.90 11.34 -4.33
N ARG A 105 14.54 12.51 -4.49
CA ARG A 105 15.83 12.80 -3.85
C ARG A 105 15.75 12.77 -2.32
N ALA A 106 14.68 13.33 -1.75
CA ALA A 106 14.45 13.26 -0.30
C ALA A 106 14.35 11.80 0.18
N ASN A 107 13.72 10.91 -0.59
CA ASN A 107 13.62 9.49 -0.26
C ASN A 107 14.96 8.76 -0.30
N GLU A 108 15.82 9.07 -1.27
CA GLU A 108 17.20 8.53 -1.31
C GLU A 108 18.01 8.95 -0.09
N LEU A 109 17.85 10.21 0.35
CA LEU A 109 18.51 10.75 1.54
C LEU A 109 17.96 10.08 2.82
N VAL A 110 16.64 9.90 2.95
CA VAL A 110 16.01 9.12 4.04
C VAL A 110 16.58 7.71 4.08
N ALA A 111 16.68 7.02 2.93
CA ALA A 111 17.22 5.67 2.85
C ALA A 111 18.71 5.59 3.27
N SER A 112 19.44 6.70 3.15
CA SER A 112 20.84 6.82 3.57
C SER A 112 21.01 7.35 5.00
N GLY A 113 19.90 7.63 5.71
CA GLY A 113 19.90 8.21 7.06
C GLY A 113 20.21 9.71 7.12
N GLU A 114 20.26 10.40 5.98
CA GLU A 114 20.53 11.84 5.88
C GLU A 114 19.25 12.67 6.05
N PHE A 115 18.58 12.52 7.19
CA PHE A 115 17.23 13.06 7.41
C PHE A 115 17.12 14.59 7.34
N ALA A 116 18.14 15.34 7.78
CA ALA A 116 18.11 16.80 7.71
C ALA A 116 18.15 17.30 6.26
N ALA A 117 19.03 16.75 5.43
CA ALA A 117 19.08 17.06 4.01
C ALA A 117 17.82 16.57 3.28
N ALA A 118 17.27 15.43 3.71
CA ALA A 118 15.99 14.94 3.18
C ALA A 118 14.86 15.92 3.46
N ALA A 119 14.79 16.50 4.68
CA ALA A 119 13.80 17.50 5.04
C ALA A 119 13.88 18.72 4.14
N GLU A 120 15.07 19.30 3.94
CA GLU A 120 15.24 20.45 3.04
C GLU A 120 14.79 20.17 1.59
N SER A 121 15.07 18.97 1.07
CA SER A 121 14.65 18.57 -0.28
C SER A 121 13.13 18.36 -0.35
N ARG A 122 12.55 17.76 0.69
CA ARG A 122 11.12 17.49 0.80
C ARG A 122 10.31 18.78 0.94
N ASP A 123 10.76 19.73 1.74
CA ASP A 123 10.05 20.99 1.95
C ASP A 123 9.95 21.77 0.63
N LYS A 124 11.04 21.86 -0.14
CA LYS A 124 11.03 22.42 -1.49
C LYS A 124 10.09 21.66 -2.44
N ALA A 125 10.04 20.33 -2.33
CA ALA A 125 9.12 19.52 -3.13
C ALA A 125 7.66 19.84 -2.79
N PHE A 126 7.31 19.94 -1.51
CA PHE A 126 5.95 20.20 -1.07
C PHE A 126 5.51 21.65 -1.33
N GLU A 127 6.40 22.63 -1.19
CA GLU A 127 6.14 24.03 -1.57
C GLU A 127 5.83 24.17 -3.08
N ALA A 128 6.51 23.37 -3.93
CA ALA A 128 6.32 23.38 -5.37
C ALA A 128 5.18 22.46 -5.85
N ALA A 129 4.63 21.60 -4.99
CA ALA A 129 3.56 20.68 -5.35
C ALA A 129 2.21 21.42 -5.43
N PRO A 130 1.40 21.18 -6.48
CA PRO A 130 0.09 21.81 -6.58
C PRO A 130 -0.87 21.25 -5.52
N ALA A 131 -1.59 22.14 -4.84
CA ALA A 131 -2.70 21.75 -3.99
C ALA A 131 -3.76 21.01 -4.82
N SER A 132 -4.33 19.96 -4.23
CA SER A 132 -5.35 19.12 -4.86
C SER A 132 -6.58 19.14 -3.96
N PRO A 133 -7.49 20.13 -4.10
CA PRO A 133 -8.71 20.21 -3.30
C PRO A 133 -9.74 19.19 -3.78
N GLY A 134 -10.69 18.84 -2.93
CA GLY A 134 -11.64 17.78 -3.25
C GLY A 134 -12.60 17.45 -2.12
N GLU A 135 -13.13 16.23 -2.17
CA GLU A 135 -14.05 15.67 -1.18
C GLU A 135 -13.66 14.22 -0.87
N LEU A 136 -13.66 13.85 0.41
CA LEU A 136 -13.47 12.49 0.90
C LEU A 136 -14.77 12.05 1.58
N ASP A 137 -15.43 11.05 1.01
CA ASP A 137 -16.72 10.53 1.49
C ASP A 137 -17.80 11.60 1.70
N GLY A 138 -17.73 12.67 0.89
CA GLY A 138 -18.63 13.84 0.92
C GLY A 138 -18.15 14.99 1.80
N GLU A 139 -17.06 14.82 2.55
CA GLU A 139 -16.45 15.88 3.36
C GLU A 139 -15.39 16.64 2.56
N PRO A 140 -15.51 17.97 2.39
CA PRO A 140 -14.57 18.75 1.57
C PRO A 140 -13.19 18.92 2.24
N PHE A 141 -12.17 19.10 1.41
CA PHE A 141 -10.80 19.46 1.82
C PHE A 141 -10.13 20.37 0.78
N GLU A 142 -9.18 21.18 1.25
CA GLU A 142 -8.35 22.08 0.42
C GLU A 142 -7.10 21.39 -0.14
N TRP A 143 -6.57 20.40 0.57
CA TRP A 143 -5.44 19.59 0.12
C TRP A 143 -5.53 18.16 0.63
N ILE A 144 -4.82 17.25 -0.05
CA ILE A 144 -4.66 15.86 0.37
C ILE A 144 -3.21 15.42 0.22
N ALA A 145 -2.75 14.66 1.19
CA ALA A 145 -1.44 14.02 1.19
C ALA A 145 -1.53 12.63 1.85
N ASP A 146 -0.55 11.80 1.58
CA ASP A 146 -0.20 10.70 2.46
C ASP A 146 0.51 11.26 3.70
N ALA A 147 0.15 10.77 4.89
CA ALA A 147 0.70 11.25 6.15
C ALA A 147 2.18 10.85 6.35
N ASP A 148 2.69 9.86 5.61
CA ASP A 148 4.11 9.53 5.60
C ASP A 148 4.92 10.61 4.86
N SER A 149 5.91 11.19 5.56
CA SER A 149 6.72 12.28 5.02
C SER A 149 7.49 11.92 3.75
N ARG A 150 7.65 10.62 3.45
CA ARG A 150 8.27 10.16 2.20
C ARG A 150 7.41 10.37 0.97
N LEU A 151 6.10 10.54 1.12
CA LEU A 151 5.16 10.56 0.01
C LEU A 151 4.47 11.92 -0.15
N GLY A 152 3.89 12.48 0.91
CA GLY A 152 3.14 13.73 0.81
C GLY A 152 2.04 13.66 -0.27
N PRO A 153 1.93 14.60 -1.23
CA PRO A 153 0.85 14.63 -2.22
C PRO A 153 0.99 13.59 -3.35
N VAL A 154 1.42 12.37 -3.01
CA VAL A 154 1.59 11.20 -3.90
C VAL A 154 0.91 9.98 -3.29
N LEU A 155 0.12 9.29 -4.09
CA LEU A 155 -0.44 7.99 -3.78
C LEU A 155 0.35 6.87 -4.46
N GLU A 156 0.68 5.81 -3.72
CA GLU A 156 1.20 4.58 -4.31
C GLU A 156 0.08 3.78 -4.99
N ALA A 157 0.29 3.31 -6.22
CA ALA A 157 -0.67 2.46 -6.93
C ALA A 157 0.02 1.34 -7.73
N ILE A 158 -0.63 0.18 -7.81
CA ILE A 158 -0.25 -0.94 -8.66
C ILE A 158 -1.30 -1.08 -9.75
N ILE A 159 -0.93 -0.76 -10.98
CA ILE A 159 -1.82 -0.70 -12.15
C ILE A 159 -1.17 -1.52 -13.27
N GLU A 160 -1.92 -2.45 -13.85
CA GLU A 160 -1.45 -3.32 -14.95
C GLU A 160 -0.09 -3.99 -14.66
N GLY A 161 0.11 -4.38 -13.40
CA GLY A 161 1.33 -5.06 -12.94
C GLY A 161 2.58 -4.16 -12.86
N LYS A 162 2.40 -2.85 -12.81
CA LYS A 162 3.47 -1.86 -12.59
C LYS A 162 3.19 -1.06 -11.32
N TYR A 163 4.27 -0.75 -10.60
CA TYR A 163 4.23 0.09 -9.41
C TYR A 163 4.44 1.56 -9.78
N TYR A 164 3.50 2.40 -9.38
CA TYR A 164 3.47 3.83 -9.66
C TYR A 164 3.45 4.66 -8.39
N TRP A 165 4.11 5.81 -8.47
CA TRP A 165 3.80 6.98 -7.68
C TRP A 165 2.88 7.88 -8.50
N VAL A 166 1.67 8.09 -7.99
CA VAL A 166 0.60 8.84 -8.63
C VAL A 166 0.39 10.15 -7.86
N PRO A 167 0.81 11.30 -8.42
CA PRO A 167 0.50 12.60 -7.83
C PRO A 167 -1.01 12.80 -7.69
N PHE A 168 -1.49 13.30 -6.54
CA PHE A 168 -2.94 13.50 -6.35
C PHE A 168 -3.55 14.45 -7.39
N CYS A 169 -2.80 15.44 -7.86
CA CYS A 169 -3.24 16.35 -8.92
C CYS A 169 -3.54 15.66 -10.28
N ARG A 170 -3.16 14.38 -10.44
CA ARG A 170 -3.46 13.56 -11.63
C ARG A 170 -4.64 12.62 -11.46
N ILE A 171 -5.23 12.62 -10.28
CA ILE A 171 -6.37 11.80 -9.94
C ILE A 171 -7.60 12.70 -10.00
N ARG A 172 -8.66 12.22 -10.65
CA ARG A 172 -9.99 12.83 -10.59
C ARG A 172 -10.84 12.13 -9.54
N LYS A 173 -10.76 10.80 -9.48
CA LYS A 173 -11.54 10.00 -8.53
C LYS A 173 -10.81 8.72 -8.14
N ILE A 174 -10.96 8.33 -6.87
CA ILE A 174 -10.60 7.01 -6.34
C ILE A 174 -11.86 6.45 -5.69
N GLU A 175 -12.19 5.21 -6.04
CA GLU A 175 -13.29 4.47 -5.43
C GLU A 175 -12.78 3.14 -4.88
N THR A 176 -13.12 2.84 -3.64
CA THR A 176 -12.71 1.62 -2.93
C THR A 176 -13.88 1.00 -2.19
N GLU A 177 -13.87 -0.33 -2.10
CA GLU A 177 -14.83 -1.08 -1.31
C GLU A 177 -14.30 -1.38 0.09
N LYS A 178 -15.20 -1.78 0.99
CA LYS A 178 -14.78 -2.29 2.30
C LYS A 178 -13.88 -3.54 2.11
N PRO A 179 -12.74 -3.64 2.82
CA PRO A 179 -11.91 -4.84 2.79
C PRO A 179 -12.74 -6.10 3.10
N SER A 180 -12.63 -7.09 2.23
CA SER A 180 -13.40 -8.33 2.28
C SER A 180 -12.51 -9.55 2.45
N ASP A 181 -11.29 -9.48 1.94
CA ASP A 181 -10.27 -10.52 2.00
C ASP A 181 -9.04 -10.04 2.79
N MET A 182 -8.29 -10.98 3.38
CA MET A 182 -7.08 -10.65 4.13
C MET A 182 -5.99 -9.99 3.27
N ARG A 183 -5.97 -10.25 1.96
CA ARG A 183 -5.04 -9.60 1.03
C ARG A 183 -5.33 -8.11 0.84
N ASP A 184 -6.57 -7.66 1.09
CA ASP A 184 -6.96 -6.25 0.98
C ASP A 184 -6.29 -5.42 2.09
N LEU A 185 -5.90 -6.08 3.20
CA LEU A 185 -5.08 -5.49 4.26
C LEU A 185 -3.63 -5.25 3.84
N VAL A 186 -3.23 -5.74 2.66
CA VAL A 186 -1.91 -5.52 2.06
C VAL A 186 -2.03 -4.65 0.81
N TRP A 187 -3.00 -4.95 -0.06
CA TRP A 187 -3.26 -4.22 -1.30
C TRP A 187 -4.77 -4.02 -1.48
N LEU A 188 -5.27 -2.83 -1.17
CA LEU A 188 -6.67 -2.47 -1.29
C LEU A 188 -7.05 -2.30 -2.77
N PRO A 189 -8.02 -3.06 -3.30
CA PRO A 189 -8.53 -2.84 -4.64
C PRO A 189 -9.15 -1.45 -4.76
N ALA A 190 -8.84 -0.74 -5.85
CA ALA A 190 -9.34 0.60 -6.12
C ALA A 190 -9.67 0.78 -7.61
N GLN A 191 -10.74 1.51 -7.90
CA GLN A 191 -11.03 2.05 -9.21
C GLN A 191 -10.50 3.48 -9.27
N PHE A 192 -9.67 3.76 -10.25
CA PHE A 192 -9.15 5.10 -10.48
C PHE A 192 -9.81 5.73 -11.70
N THR A 193 -10.07 7.03 -11.61
CA THR A 193 -10.37 7.89 -12.75
C THR A 193 -9.34 9.00 -12.78
N TRP A 194 -8.67 9.18 -13.91
CA TRP A 194 -7.62 10.18 -14.12
C TRP A 194 -8.20 11.50 -14.63
N THR A 195 -7.41 12.57 -14.58
CA THR A 195 -7.83 13.90 -15.06
C THR A 195 -8.15 13.94 -16.55
N ASN A 196 -7.50 13.08 -17.35
CA ASN A 196 -7.78 12.90 -18.77
C ASN A 196 -9.05 12.07 -19.07
N GLY A 197 -9.78 11.63 -18.04
CA GLY A 197 -11.01 10.84 -18.17
C GLY A 197 -10.80 9.32 -18.31
N GLY A 198 -9.56 8.85 -18.44
CA GLY A 198 -9.26 7.42 -18.43
C GLY A 198 -9.58 6.80 -17.06
N ALA A 199 -10.09 5.58 -17.06
CA ALA A 199 -10.43 4.85 -15.84
C ALA A 199 -9.80 3.44 -15.85
N VAL A 200 -9.25 3.01 -14.72
CA VAL A 200 -8.58 1.71 -14.60
C VAL A 200 -8.69 1.16 -13.18
N CYS A 201 -8.83 -0.16 -13.06
CA CYS A 201 -8.71 -0.85 -11.77
C CYS A 201 -7.23 -1.03 -11.39
N GLY A 202 -6.92 -0.88 -10.11
CA GLY A 202 -5.61 -1.17 -9.57
C GLY A 202 -5.69 -1.55 -8.10
N HIS A 203 -4.54 -1.53 -7.45
CA HIS A 203 -4.46 -1.74 -6.02
C HIS A 203 -3.62 -0.65 -5.36
N ILE A 204 -4.02 -0.20 -4.17
CA ILE A 204 -3.26 0.71 -3.33
C ILE A 204 -2.55 -0.13 -2.26
N PRO A 205 -1.23 -0.05 -2.09
CA PRO A 205 -0.56 -0.68 -0.96
C PRO A 205 -1.12 -0.11 0.36
N THR A 206 -1.79 -0.97 1.12
CA THR A 206 -2.60 -0.60 2.30
C THR A 206 -1.77 -0.24 3.52
N ARG A 207 -0.54 -0.75 3.58
CA ARG A 207 0.35 -0.59 4.73
C ARG A 207 1.62 0.11 4.33
N TYR A 208 2.23 0.85 5.24
CA TYR A 208 3.51 1.50 4.98
C TYR A 208 4.67 0.50 4.84
N PRO A 209 5.74 0.84 4.07
CA PRO A 209 6.90 -0.02 3.90
C PRO A 209 7.55 -0.39 5.24
N GLY A 210 7.91 -1.66 5.44
CA GLY A 210 8.55 -2.15 6.66
C GLY A 210 7.58 -2.67 7.72
N THR A 211 6.26 -2.47 7.53
CA THR A 211 5.22 -2.96 8.44
C THR A 211 5.29 -4.47 8.69
N GLU A 212 5.66 -5.25 7.67
CA GLU A 212 5.80 -6.70 7.75
C GLU A 212 6.88 -7.17 8.75
N ALA A 213 7.86 -6.32 9.03
CA ALA A 213 8.94 -6.60 9.98
C ALA A 213 8.54 -6.28 11.43
N SER A 214 7.40 -5.61 11.65
CA SER A 214 6.89 -5.34 12.99
C SER A 214 6.59 -6.63 13.74
N ALA A 215 7.01 -6.69 15.01
CA ALA A 215 6.61 -7.77 15.91
C ALA A 215 5.10 -7.72 16.21
N ASP A 216 4.49 -6.54 16.11
CA ASP A 216 3.10 -6.31 16.44
C ASP A 216 2.14 -6.86 15.36
N GLY A 217 1.26 -7.77 15.78
CA GLY A 217 0.25 -8.37 14.91
C GLY A 217 -0.76 -7.35 14.36
N PRO A 218 -1.35 -6.48 15.20
CA PRO A 218 -2.24 -5.40 14.76
C PRO A 218 -1.65 -4.48 13.68
N SER A 219 -0.38 -4.05 13.79
CA SER A 219 0.30 -3.28 12.72
C SER A 219 0.35 -4.09 11.42
N ARG A 220 0.78 -5.36 11.47
CA ARG A 220 0.81 -6.24 10.29
C ARG A 220 -0.57 -6.48 9.69
N LEU A 221 -1.63 -6.48 10.48
CA LEU A 221 -3.03 -6.62 10.04
C LEU A 221 -3.68 -5.29 9.64
N ALA A 222 -2.91 -4.19 9.50
CA ALA A 222 -3.40 -2.87 9.16
C ALA A 222 -4.51 -2.36 10.10
N ARG A 223 -4.48 -2.75 11.38
CA ARG A 223 -5.50 -2.35 12.38
C ARG A 223 -5.15 -1.07 13.13
N LYS A 224 -3.92 -0.60 13.00
CA LYS A 224 -3.42 0.63 13.61
C LYS A 224 -2.29 1.18 12.75
N THR A 225 -1.90 2.41 13.07
CA THR A 225 -0.74 3.08 12.50
C THR A 225 0.17 3.51 13.65
N GLU A 226 1.46 3.31 13.49
CA GLU A 226 2.51 3.76 14.40
C GLU A 226 3.45 4.69 13.63
N TRP A 227 3.84 5.78 14.26
CA TRP A 227 4.74 6.77 13.67
C TRP A 227 6.12 6.67 14.29
N GLN A 228 7.14 6.56 13.45
CA GLN A 228 8.54 6.69 13.84
C GLN A 228 8.99 8.10 13.47
N GLN A 229 9.33 8.90 14.46
CA GLN A 229 9.85 10.25 14.25
C GLN A 229 11.37 10.21 14.16
N GLU A 230 11.89 10.70 13.06
CA GLU A 230 13.31 10.87 12.78
C GLU A 230 13.66 12.37 12.74
N ALA A 231 14.94 12.69 12.56
CA ALA A 231 15.38 14.10 12.50
C ALA A 231 14.72 14.86 11.33
N GLY A 232 14.68 16.20 11.44
CA GLY A 232 14.07 17.06 10.43
C GLY A 232 12.57 16.85 10.27
N GLU A 233 11.86 16.58 11.38
CA GLU A 233 10.41 16.35 11.43
C GLU A 233 9.93 15.31 10.41
N THR A 234 10.72 14.25 10.24
CA THR A 234 10.41 13.16 9.31
C THR A 234 9.61 12.10 10.05
N TYR A 235 8.38 11.86 9.64
CA TYR A 235 7.49 10.85 10.23
C TYR A 235 7.34 9.67 9.26
N LEU A 236 7.83 8.51 9.66
CA LEU A 236 7.78 7.27 8.90
C LEU A 236 6.68 6.38 9.49
N GLY A 237 5.71 6.02 8.66
CA GLY A 237 4.58 5.23 9.11
C GLY A 237 4.90 3.72 9.14
N LEU A 238 4.27 3.01 10.07
CA LEU A 238 4.14 1.55 10.10
C LEU A 238 2.67 1.19 10.38
N GLY A 239 2.18 0.10 9.81
CA GLY A 239 0.77 -0.27 9.91
C GLY A 239 -0.07 0.29 8.78
N GLN A 240 -1.33 0.64 9.04
CA GLN A 240 -2.27 1.12 8.02
C GLN A 240 -1.83 2.48 7.45
N ARG A 241 -1.95 2.65 6.13
CA ARG A 241 -1.79 3.94 5.48
C ARG A 241 -2.84 4.93 5.97
N VAL A 242 -2.45 6.19 6.14
CA VAL A 242 -3.29 7.30 6.57
C VAL A 242 -3.14 8.43 5.56
N LEU A 243 -4.26 8.92 5.04
CA LEU A 243 -4.30 10.13 4.25
C LEU A 243 -4.55 11.32 5.18
N ALA A 244 -3.86 12.42 4.96
CA ALA A 244 -4.05 13.66 5.70
C ALA A 244 -4.69 14.72 4.78
N THR A 245 -5.58 15.51 5.36
CA THR A 245 -6.16 16.72 4.79
C THR A 245 -6.15 17.84 5.83
N ASP A 246 -6.55 19.05 5.45
CA ASP A 246 -6.81 20.15 6.39
C ASP A 246 -7.91 19.83 7.41
N ALA A 247 -8.83 18.91 7.08
CA ALA A 247 -9.89 18.45 7.96
C ALA A 247 -9.46 17.33 8.94
N GLY A 248 -8.27 16.73 8.75
CA GLY A 248 -7.72 15.74 9.67
C GLY A 248 -7.11 14.50 8.99
N GLU A 249 -6.99 13.43 9.76
CA GLU A 249 -6.41 12.16 9.33
C GLU A 249 -7.48 11.11 9.00
N HIS A 250 -7.27 10.41 7.89
CA HIS A 250 -8.21 9.47 7.30
C HIS A 250 -7.51 8.12 7.04
N PRO A 251 -7.70 7.11 7.90
CA PRO A 251 -7.17 5.77 7.66
C PRO A 251 -7.71 5.19 6.35
N LEU A 252 -6.82 4.73 5.46
CA LEU A 252 -7.16 4.37 4.08
C LEU A 252 -8.30 3.35 3.98
N LEU A 253 -8.36 2.37 4.88
CA LEU A 253 -9.40 1.33 4.85
C LEU A 253 -10.79 1.86 5.25
N GLY A 254 -10.85 3.08 5.81
CA GLY A 254 -12.07 3.82 6.08
C GLY A 254 -12.63 4.54 4.86
N CYS A 255 -11.77 5.01 3.96
CA CYS A 255 -12.15 5.83 2.80
C CYS A 255 -12.91 5.02 1.73
N ARG A 256 -13.93 5.59 1.09
CA ARG A 256 -14.67 4.92 -0.01
C ARG A 256 -14.63 5.67 -1.33
N SER A 257 -14.76 6.99 -1.28
CA SER A 257 -14.76 7.86 -2.46
C SER A 257 -13.92 9.09 -2.18
N ILE A 258 -12.85 9.27 -2.96
CA ILE A 258 -12.04 10.48 -2.96
C ILE A 258 -12.24 11.14 -4.32
N GLY A 259 -12.92 12.27 -4.35
CA GLY A 259 -13.09 13.11 -5.54
C GLY A 259 -12.13 14.29 -5.49
N LEU A 260 -11.46 14.59 -6.60
CA LEU A 260 -10.48 15.68 -6.67
C LEU A 260 -10.89 16.67 -7.76
N THR A 261 -10.97 17.93 -7.35
CA THR A 261 -11.35 19.04 -8.20
C THR A 261 -10.15 19.46 -9.04
N GLN A 262 -10.40 19.67 -10.34
CA GLN A 262 -9.38 20.21 -11.22
C GLN A 262 -9.28 21.71 -10.99
N THR A 263 -8.14 22.16 -10.46
CA THR A 263 -7.77 23.57 -10.50
C THR A 263 -7.37 23.92 -11.94
N ALA A 264 -8.01 24.97 -12.47
CA ALA A 264 -7.83 25.43 -13.86
C ALA A 264 -6.45 26.08 -14.08
#